data_AF-A0A3D0WWN2-F1
#
_entry.id   AF-A0A3D0WWN2-F1
#
_cell.length_a   1.000
_cell.length_b   1.000
_cell.length_c   1.000
_cell.angle_alpha   90.00
_cell.angle_beta   90.00
_cell.angle_gamma   90.00
#
_symmetry.space_group_name_H-M   'P 1'
#
loop_
_entity.id
_entity.type
_entity.pdbx_description
1 polymer ?
#
loop_
_entity_poly.entity_id
_entity_poly.type
_entity_poly.pdbx_seq_one_letter_code
_entity_poly.pdbx_strand_id
1 'polypeptide(L)'
;MYDIIEKKKRGGELSPGEIRYFIGGYVAGEIPDYQVSALLMAICFRGMTERETADLTLAMADSGERVDLSSVPGVKVDKHSTGGVGDKTTLVVSPIVASLGVRVAKMSGRGLGHTGGTIDKMMSIPGMQTAISRERFLEIVRKVGVSVIGQSGNL
;
A
#
# COMPACT_ATOMS: atom_id res chain seq x y z
N MET A 1 -20.44 -12.31 -10.42
CA MET A 1 -20.37 -11.00 -9.73
C MET A 1 -21.69 -10.60 -9.04
N TYR A 2 -22.83 -10.64 -9.72
CA TYR A 2 -24.14 -10.28 -9.14
C TYR A 2 -24.41 -10.96 -7.78
N ASP A 3 -24.21 -12.27 -7.68
CA ASP A 3 -24.45 -13.03 -6.44
C ASP A 3 -23.54 -12.60 -5.29
N ILE A 4 -22.29 -12.21 -5.59
CA ILE A 4 -21.32 -11.70 -4.60
C ILE A 4 -21.84 -10.37 -4.02
N ILE A 5 -22.34 -9.48 -4.87
CA ILE A 5 -22.92 -8.20 -4.45
C ILE A 5 -24.17 -8.45 -3.60
N GLU A 6 -25.09 -9.31 -4.05
CA GLU A 6 -26.33 -9.61 -3.34
C GLU A 6 -26.04 -10.23 -1.97
N LYS A 7 -25.09 -11.16 -1.91
CA LYS A 7 -24.63 -11.81 -0.69
C LYS A 7 -24.08 -10.80 0.30
N LYS A 8 -23.13 -9.95 -0.12
CA LYS A 8 -22.55 -8.92 0.76
C LYS A 8 -23.60 -7.90 1.19
N LYS A 9 -24.48 -7.45 0.29
CA LYS A 9 -25.60 -6.52 0.59
C LYS A 9 -26.51 -7.05 1.71
N ARG A 10 -26.72 -8.37 1.75
CA ARG A 10 -27.50 -9.07 2.79
C ARG A 10 -26.72 -9.35 4.08
N GLY A 11 -25.46 -8.91 4.18
CA GLY A 11 -24.61 -9.16 5.34
C GLY A 11 -23.93 -10.53 5.33
N GLY A 12 -23.98 -11.26 4.22
CA GLY A 12 -23.28 -12.52 4.06
C GLY A 12 -21.76 -12.34 3.97
N GLU A 13 -21.05 -13.36 4.44
CA GLU A 13 -19.58 -13.42 4.41
C GLU A 13 -19.08 -13.99 3.08
N LEU A 14 -18.18 -13.27 2.41
CA LEU A 14 -17.56 -13.69 1.16
C LEU A 14 -16.48 -14.73 1.41
N SER A 15 -16.55 -15.85 0.71
CA SER A 15 -15.53 -16.89 0.71
C SER A 15 -14.21 -16.39 0.08
N PRO A 16 -13.08 -17.04 0.38
CA PRO A 16 -11.80 -16.68 -0.24
C PRO A 16 -11.83 -16.79 -1.78
N GLY A 17 -12.61 -17.73 -2.31
CA GLY A 17 -12.79 -17.90 -3.76
C GLY A 17 -13.55 -16.74 -4.41
N GLU A 18 -14.61 -16.24 -3.76
CA GLU A 18 -15.37 -15.08 -4.24
C GLU A 18 -14.51 -13.81 -4.22
N ILE A 19 -13.70 -13.61 -3.19
CA ILE A 19 -12.78 -12.46 -3.09
C ILE A 19 -11.71 -12.53 -4.19
N ARG A 20 -11.09 -13.70 -4.42
CA ARG A 20 -10.11 -13.86 -5.51
C ARG A 20 -10.72 -13.66 -6.89
N TYR A 21 -11.92 -14.19 -7.11
CA TYR A 21 -12.66 -13.96 -8.36
C TYR A 21 -12.93 -12.46 -8.58
N PHE A 22 -13.39 -11.76 -7.55
CA PHE A 22 -13.64 -10.32 -7.61
C PHE A 22 -12.36 -9.54 -7.95
N ILE A 23 -11.27 -9.73 -7.20
CA ILE A 23 -10.03 -8.98 -7.44
C ILE A 23 -9.43 -9.33 -8.80
N GLY A 24 -9.30 -10.62 -9.12
CA GLY A 24 -8.73 -11.06 -10.40
C GLY A 24 -9.51 -10.55 -11.60
N GLY A 25 -10.84 -10.69 -11.58
CA GLY A 25 -11.70 -10.22 -12.66
C GLY A 25 -11.72 -8.70 -12.80
N TYR A 26 -11.58 -7.95 -11.69
CA TYR A 26 -11.51 -6.49 -11.77
C TYR A 26 -10.19 -6.02 -12.36
N VAL A 27 -9.06 -6.59 -11.92
CA VAL A 27 -7.73 -6.26 -12.44
C VAL A 27 -7.58 -6.64 -13.92
N ALA A 28 -8.23 -7.73 -14.35
CA ALA A 28 -8.25 -8.16 -15.75
C ALA A 28 -9.19 -7.32 -16.64
N GLY A 29 -9.97 -6.38 -16.08
CA GLY A 29 -10.94 -5.57 -16.82
C GLY A 29 -12.23 -6.33 -17.22
N GLU A 30 -12.46 -7.50 -16.65
CA GLU A 30 -13.62 -8.36 -16.94
C GLU A 30 -14.84 -7.98 -16.10
N ILE A 31 -14.62 -7.38 -14.91
CA ILE A 31 -15.68 -6.89 -14.03
C ILE A 31 -15.76 -5.37 -14.18
N PRO A 32 -16.89 -4.80 -14.62
CA PRO A 32 -17.01 -3.36 -14.85
C PRO A 32 -17.15 -2.56 -13.55
N ASP A 33 -16.71 -1.29 -13.59
CA ASP A 33 -16.69 -0.37 -12.44
C ASP A 33 -18.04 -0.23 -11.73
N TYR A 34 -19.15 -0.29 -12.45
CA TYR A 34 -20.49 -0.18 -11.85
C TYR A 34 -20.84 -1.38 -10.95
N GLN A 35 -20.27 -2.57 -11.20
CA GLN A 35 -20.44 -3.72 -10.30
C GLN A 35 -19.53 -3.61 -9.09
N VAL A 36 -18.29 -3.13 -9.27
CA VAL A 36 -17.33 -2.94 -8.18
C VAL A 36 -17.82 -1.86 -7.22
N SER A 37 -18.26 -0.72 -7.73
CA SER A 37 -18.84 0.36 -6.91
C SER A 37 -20.05 -0.09 -6.10
N ALA A 38 -20.93 -0.94 -6.67
CA ALA A 38 -22.03 -1.55 -5.94
C ALA A 38 -21.56 -2.48 -4.81
N LEU A 39 -20.54 -3.32 -5.06
CA LEU A 39 -19.94 -4.16 -4.02
C LEU A 39 -19.29 -3.31 -2.91
N LEU A 40 -18.53 -2.28 -3.27
CA LEU A 40 -17.86 -1.38 -2.32
C LEU A 40 -18.87 -0.66 -1.42
N MET A 41 -20.01 -0.22 -1.96
CA MET A 41 -21.07 0.37 -1.14
C MET A 41 -21.70 -0.67 -0.20
N ALA A 42 -21.90 -1.91 -0.66
CA ALA A 42 -22.38 -2.98 0.20
C ALA A 42 -21.38 -3.29 1.36
N ILE A 43 -20.07 -3.29 1.07
CA ILE A 43 -19.01 -3.43 2.09
C ILE A 43 -19.02 -2.24 3.05
N CYS A 44 -19.21 -1.01 2.58
CA CYS A 44 -19.29 0.18 3.43
C CYS A 44 -20.37 0.07 4.50
N PHE A 45 -21.56 -0.44 4.15
CA PHE A 45 -22.67 -0.58 5.09
C PHE A 45 -22.63 -1.86 5.94
N ARG A 46 -22.04 -2.95 5.44
CA ARG A 46 -22.09 -4.27 6.11
C ARG A 46 -20.78 -4.69 6.75
N GLY A 47 -19.68 -4.03 6.40
CA GLY A 47 -18.35 -4.41 6.80
C GLY A 47 -17.89 -5.75 6.22
N MET A 48 -16.76 -6.20 6.75
CA MET A 48 -16.12 -7.48 6.47
C MET A 48 -15.64 -8.08 7.78
N THR A 49 -15.63 -9.41 7.88
CA THR A 49 -14.95 -10.11 8.98
C THR A 49 -13.44 -9.94 8.87
N GLU A 50 -12.70 -10.21 9.95
CA GLU A 50 -11.23 -10.17 9.92
C GLU A 50 -10.64 -11.08 8.83
N ARG A 51 -11.24 -12.26 8.63
CA ARG A 51 -10.86 -13.18 7.56
C ARG A 51 -11.08 -12.57 6.19
N GLU A 52 -12.26 -12.00 5.94
CA GLU A 52 -12.58 -11.34 4.68
C GLU A 52 -11.60 -10.19 4.39
N THR A 53 -11.28 -9.36 5.38
CA THR A 53 -10.31 -8.27 5.23
C THR A 53 -8.90 -8.78 4.92
N ALA A 54 -8.47 -9.87 5.58
CA ALA A 54 -7.18 -10.50 5.32
C ALA A 54 -7.13 -11.09 3.89
N ASP A 55 -8.16 -11.83 3.48
CA ASP A 55 -8.27 -12.42 2.15
C ASP A 55 -8.28 -11.34 1.05
N LEU A 56 -8.99 -10.23 1.28
CA LEU A 56 -9.02 -9.09 0.35
C LEU A 56 -7.64 -8.44 0.23
N THR A 57 -6.96 -8.25 1.36
CA THR A 57 -5.61 -7.67 1.42
C THR A 57 -4.61 -8.55 0.66
N LEU A 58 -4.63 -9.86 0.88
CA LEU A 58 -3.74 -10.80 0.19
C LEU A 58 -4.06 -10.86 -1.31
N ALA A 59 -5.33 -10.92 -1.70
CA ALA A 59 -5.71 -10.94 -3.10
C ALA A 59 -5.25 -9.67 -3.85
N MET A 60 -5.34 -8.49 -3.22
CA MET A 60 -4.80 -7.24 -3.79
C MET A 60 -3.27 -7.23 -3.82
N ALA A 61 -2.60 -7.72 -2.77
CA ALA A 61 -1.15 -7.83 -2.74
C ALA A 61 -0.60 -8.79 -3.81
N ASP A 62 -1.38 -9.81 -4.17
CA ASP A 62 -1.04 -10.81 -5.18
C ASP A 62 -1.42 -10.42 -6.61
N SER A 63 -2.14 -9.31 -6.81
CA SER A 63 -2.55 -8.88 -8.14
C SER A 63 -1.47 -8.11 -8.91
N GLY A 64 -0.30 -7.89 -8.30
CA GLY A 64 0.82 -7.16 -8.88
C GLY A 64 2.17 -7.77 -8.55
N GLU A 65 3.24 -7.01 -8.80
CA GLU A 65 4.59 -7.46 -8.47
C GLU A 65 4.87 -7.40 -6.96
N ARG A 66 5.59 -8.41 -6.45
CA ARG A 66 6.07 -8.42 -5.06
C ARG A 66 7.52 -7.95 -5.01
N VAL A 67 7.78 -6.92 -4.20
CA VAL A 67 9.13 -6.39 -4.01
C VAL A 67 9.98 -7.39 -3.22
N ASP A 68 11.01 -7.94 -3.86
CA ASP A 68 12.04 -8.70 -3.15
C ASP A 68 13.09 -7.75 -2.55
N LEU A 69 13.19 -7.79 -1.21
CA LEU A 69 14.13 -7.05 -0.37
C LEU A 69 15.21 -7.96 0.25
N SER A 70 15.35 -9.21 -0.21
CA SER A 70 16.32 -10.20 0.28
C SER A 70 17.76 -9.70 0.19
N SER A 71 18.08 -8.89 -0.83
CA SER A 71 19.40 -8.28 -1.02
C SER A 71 19.77 -7.23 0.04
N VAL A 72 18.83 -6.80 0.88
CA VAL A 72 19.09 -5.92 2.03
C VAL A 72 19.26 -6.79 3.28
N PRO A 73 20.44 -6.77 3.93
CA PRO A 73 20.71 -7.62 5.08
C PRO A 73 19.86 -7.24 6.29
N GLY A 74 19.54 -8.25 7.12
CA GLY A 74 18.78 -8.07 8.36
C GLY A 74 17.28 -7.91 8.16
N VAL A 75 16.62 -7.45 9.22
CA VAL A 75 15.17 -7.19 9.24
C VAL A 75 14.90 -5.82 8.62
N LYS A 76 14.01 -5.80 7.62
CA LYS A 76 13.55 -4.56 6.99
C LYS A 76 12.30 -4.11 7.71
N VAL A 77 12.25 -2.83 8.08
CA VAL A 77 11.12 -2.23 8.79
C VAL A 77 10.51 -1.15 7.91
N ASP A 78 9.19 -1.04 7.98
CA ASP A 78 8.43 0.09 7.43
C ASP A 78 7.47 0.64 8.49
N LYS A 79 7.10 1.90 8.34
CA LYS A 79 6.07 2.59 9.13
C LYS A 79 5.09 3.26 8.19
N HIS A 80 3.82 2.91 8.26
CA HIS A 80 2.77 3.60 7.53
C HIS A 80 1.96 4.52 8.45
N SER A 81 1.37 5.60 7.92
CA SER A 81 0.44 6.49 8.62
C SER A 81 -0.87 6.48 7.85
N THR A 82 -2.01 6.40 8.53
CA THR A 82 -3.33 6.44 7.87
C THR A 82 -3.65 7.81 7.25
N GLY A 83 -2.89 8.85 7.59
CA GLY A 83 -3.10 10.24 7.16
C GLY A 83 -3.12 11.18 8.37
N GLY A 84 -2.68 12.42 8.16
CA GLY A 84 -2.64 13.41 9.25
C GLY A 84 -2.24 14.81 8.79
N VAL A 85 -2.68 15.82 9.54
CA VAL A 85 -2.31 17.22 9.32
C VAL A 85 -0.98 17.50 10.00
N GLY A 86 0.02 17.91 9.22
CA GLY A 86 1.35 18.22 9.75
C GLY A 86 2.16 17.01 10.25
N ASP A 87 1.75 15.78 9.92
CA ASP A 87 2.47 14.55 10.28
C ASP A 87 3.85 14.52 9.61
N LYS A 88 4.89 14.69 10.43
CA LYS A 88 6.31 14.68 10.04
C LYS A 88 7.02 13.43 10.56
N THR A 89 6.29 12.46 11.11
CA THR A 89 6.85 11.30 11.82
C THR A 89 7.86 10.55 10.96
N THR A 90 7.55 10.29 9.68
CA THR A 90 8.47 9.59 8.78
C THR A 90 9.79 10.31 8.60
N LEU A 91 9.79 11.65 8.54
CA LEU A 91 11.00 12.45 8.32
C LEU A 91 11.94 12.42 9.53
N VAL A 92 11.41 12.13 10.72
CA VAL A 92 12.16 12.12 11.98
C VAL A 92 12.51 10.70 12.41
N VAL A 93 11.52 9.79 12.45
CA VAL A 93 11.70 8.43 12.96
C VAL A 93 12.58 7.59 12.04
N SER A 94 12.42 7.70 10.72
CA SER A 94 13.19 6.88 9.77
C SER A 94 14.71 7.06 9.90
N PRO A 95 15.26 8.31 9.94
CA PRO A 95 16.69 8.49 10.18
C PRO A 95 17.14 8.11 11.59
N ILE A 96 16.30 8.28 12.62
CA ILE A 96 16.63 7.85 13.99
C ILE A 96 16.82 6.34 14.06
N VAL A 97 15.90 5.54 13.54
CA VAL A 97 16.04 4.08 13.61
C VAL A 97 17.16 3.58 12.70
N ALA A 98 17.41 4.26 11.58
CA ALA A 98 18.52 3.94 10.69
C ALA A 98 19.89 4.22 11.32
N SER A 99 20.03 5.29 12.11
CA SER A 99 21.26 5.56 12.85
C SER A 99 21.55 4.53 13.94
N LEU A 100 20.52 3.79 14.39
CA LEU A 100 20.62 2.66 15.30
C LEU A 100 20.81 1.31 14.59
N GLY A 101 21.05 1.32 13.28
CA GLY A 101 21.35 0.12 12.48
C GLY A 101 20.13 -0.59 11.88
N VAL A 102 18.91 -0.07 12.06
CA VAL A 102 17.69 -0.65 11.47
C VAL A 102 17.60 -0.29 9.99
N ARG A 103 17.22 -1.25 9.14
CA ARG A 103 17.04 -1.01 7.70
C ARG A 103 15.61 -0.57 7.39
N VAL A 104 15.46 0.63 6.86
CA VAL A 104 14.16 1.22 6.48
C VAL A 104 14.05 1.29 4.96
N ALA A 105 13.23 0.41 4.40
CA ALA A 105 12.93 0.36 2.98
C ALA A 105 11.48 0.81 2.78
N LYS A 106 11.27 2.10 2.50
CA LYS A 106 9.96 2.73 2.60
C LYS A 106 9.45 3.31 1.29
N MET A 107 8.21 2.96 0.95
CA MET A 107 7.39 3.69 -0.02
C MET A 107 6.44 4.65 0.70
N SER A 108 6.20 5.82 0.12
CA SER A 108 5.29 6.84 0.64
C SER A 108 4.43 7.44 -0.46
N GLY A 109 3.21 7.84 -0.09
CA GLY A 109 2.30 8.56 -0.97
C GLY A 109 2.50 10.09 -0.93
N ARG A 110 1.82 10.74 -1.89
CA ARG A 110 1.54 12.18 -1.87
C ARG A 110 0.33 12.48 -0.98
N GLY A 111 -0.04 13.76 -0.87
CA GLY A 111 -1.20 14.21 -0.11
C GLY A 111 -2.51 13.59 -0.57
N LEU A 112 -3.44 13.44 0.38
CA LEU A 112 -4.79 12.92 0.16
C LEU A 112 -5.80 13.88 0.82
N GLY A 113 -6.64 14.52 0.02
CA GLY A 113 -7.58 15.53 0.51
C GLY A 113 -6.87 16.65 1.28
N HIS A 114 -7.28 16.88 2.52
CA HIS A 114 -6.69 17.90 3.40
C HIS A 114 -5.40 17.45 4.11
N THR A 115 -4.97 16.20 3.93
CA THR A 115 -3.77 15.64 4.57
C THR A 115 -2.57 15.71 3.63
N GLY A 116 -1.41 16.12 4.14
CA GLY A 116 -0.18 16.28 3.35
C GLY A 116 0.68 15.01 3.28
N GLY A 117 1.25 14.70 2.11
CA GLY A 117 2.09 13.52 1.89
C GLY A 117 3.51 13.66 2.44
N THR A 118 4.20 12.52 2.63
CA THR A 118 5.63 12.55 2.98
C THR A 118 6.46 12.95 1.76
N ILE A 119 6.07 12.48 0.57
CA ILE A 119 6.77 12.79 -0.69
C ILE A 119 6.76 14.29 -0.97
N ASP A 120 5.61 14.96 -0.80
CA ASP A 120 5.49 16.41 -1.02
C ASP A 120 6.43 17.20 -0.11
N LYS A 121 6.54 16.77 1.16
CA LYS A 121 7.46 17.40 2.13
C LYS A 121 8.92 17.19 1.73
N MET A 122 9.29 15.98 1.30
CA MET A 122 10.67 15.70 0.86
C MET A 122 11.06 16.50 -0.38
N MET A 123 10.15 16.68 -1.34
CA MET A 123 10.39 17.46 -2.55
C MET A 123 10.58 18.97 -2.30
N SER A 124 10.31 19.46 -1.09
CA SER A 124 10.66 20.83 -0.70
C SER A 124 12.18 21.05 -0.55
N ILE A 125 12.95 19.96 -0.40
CA ILE A 125 14.41 20.01 -0.32
C ILE A 125 14.96 20.14 -1.76
N PRO A 126 15.71 21.21 -2.09
CA PRO A 126 16.24 21.41 -3.44
C PRO A 126 17.06 20.21 -3.93
N GLY A 127 16.72 19.70 -5.11
CA GLY A 127 17.41 18.56 -5.73
C GLY A 127 16.99 17.17 -5.21
N MET A 128 16.03 17.07 -4.29
CA MET A 128 15.55 15.78 -3.79
C MET A 128 14.84 14.98 -4.89
N GLN A 129 15.27 13.74 -5.08
CA GLN A 129 14.66 12.78 -6.00
C GLN A 129 13.93 11.70 -5.22
N THR A 130 12.62 11.58 -5.44
CA THR A 130 11.75 10.57 -4.81
C THR A 130 11.29 9.49 -5.78
N ALA A 131 11.52 9.68 -7.08
CA ALA A 131 11.32 8.69 -8.12
C ALA A 131 12.70 8.21 -8.60
N ILE A 132 13.10 7.03 -8.16
CA ILE A 132 14.39 6.40 -8.47
C ILE A 132 14.18 4.93 -8.84
N SER A 133 15.14 4.31 -9.52
CA SER A 133 15.04 2.89 -9.88
C SER A 133 15.08 1.98 -8.64
N ARG A 134 14.58 0.76 -8.79
CA ARG A 134 14.62 -0.26 -7.74
C ARG A 134 16.05 -0.55 -7.29
N GLU A 135 16.99 -0.62 -8.22
CA GLU A 135 18.41 -0.88 -7.95
C GLU A 135 18.99 0.24 -7.10
N ARG A 136 18.71 1.50 -7.45
CA ARG A 136 19.16 2.68 -6.72
C ARG A 136 18.53 2.74 -5.34
N PHE A 137 17.24 2.44 -5.21
CA PHE A 137 16.55 2.34 -3.93
C PHE A 137 17.24 1.33 -3.00
N LEU A 138 17.47 0.11 -3.48
CA LEU A 138 18.12 -0.94 -2.69
C LEU A 138 19.58 -0.59 -2.34
N GLU A 139 20.31 0.06 -3.25
CA GLU A 139 21.65 0.56 -2.99
C GLU A 139 21.67 1.58 -1.83
N ILE A 140 20.75 2.55 -1.85
CA ILE A 140 20.63 3.55 -0.78
C ILE A 140 20.30 2.87 0.55
N VAL A 141 19.34 1.93 0.59
CA VAL A 141 19.01 1.22 1.84
C VAL A 141 20.22 0.45 2.37
N ARG A 142 21.01 -0.20 1.50
CA ARG A 142 22.25 -0.91 1.91
C ARG A 142 23.34 0.03 2.40
N LYS A 143 23.52 1.19 1.76
CA LYS A 143 24.60 2.14 2.07
C LYS A 143 24.27 3.04 3.26
N VAL A 144 23.06 3.58 3.29
CA VAL A 144 22.62 4.65 4.22
C VAL A 144 21.75 4.08 5.35
N GLY A 145 21.10 2.94 5.14
CA GLY A 145 20.18 2.35 6.12
C GLY A 145 18.72 2.78 5.95
N VAL A 146 18.45 3.88 5.23
CA VAL A 146 17.10 4.38 4.98
C VAL A 146 16.96 4.92 3.56
N SER A 147 15.85 4.58 2.91
CA SER A 147 15.38 5.24 1.69
C SER A 147 13.87 5.40 1.72
N VAL A 148 13.39 6.58 1.31
CA VAL A 148 11.96 6.90 1.18
C VAL A 148 11.71 7.32 -0.25
N ILE A 149 10.91 6.53 -0.96
CA ILE A 149 10.56 6.75 -2.38
C ILE A 149 9.05 6.88 -2.56
N GLY A 150 8.63 7.47 -3.67
CA GLY A 150 7.23 7.47 -4.08
C GLY A 150 6.76 6.05 -4.44
N GLN A 151 5.45 5.79 -4.28
CA GLN A 151 4.82 4.62 -4.87
C GLN A 151 4.97 4.67 -6.40
N SER A 152 5.29 3.53 -7.02
CA SER A 152 5.41 3.45 -8.48
C SER A 152 4.13 2.86 -9.06
N GLY A 153 3.85 3.06 -10.35
CA GLY A 153 2.68 2.44 -10.98
C GLY A 153 2.73 0.90 -11.01
N ASN A 154 3.91 0.31 -10.79
CA ASN A 154 4.17 -1.12 -10.88
C ASN A 154 4.68 -1.72 -9.54
N LEU A 155 4.78 -0.93 -8.46
CA LEU A 155 5.29 -1.31 -7.13
C LEU A 155 4.45 -0.70 -6.01
#